data_AF-A0A533ZD26-F1
#
_entry.id   AF-A0A533ZD26-F1
#
_cell.length_a   1.000
_cell.length_b   1.000
_cell.length_c   1.000
_cell.angle_alpha   90.00
_cell.angle_beta   90.00
_cell.angle_gamma   90.00
#
_symmetry.space_group_name_H-M   'P 1'
#
loop_
_entity.id
_entity.type
_entity.pdbx_description
1 polymer ?
#
loop_
_entity_poly.entity_id
_entity_poly.type
_entity_poly.pdbx_seq_one_letter_code
_entity_poly.pdbx_strand_id
1 'polypeptide(L)'
;MNVPGLPPKQGLYDPRFEKDGCGIGFVVNIKGHKSHSIIQKGLQVLDNLYHRGAQGCDPCTGDGAGILLQVPHEFLRRAAADVHVKLPNAGEYGVGMIFLPPASASRK
;
A
#
# COMPACT_ATOMS: atom_id res chain seq x y z
N MET A 1 -18.52 6.51 -30.44
CA MET A 1 -17.53 7.48 -29.94
C MET A 1 -16.29 6.70 -29.56
N ASN A 2 -15.17 6.90 -30.27
CA ASN A 2 -13.89 6.30 -29.90
C ASN A 2 -13.34 7.09 -28.72
N VAL A 3 -13.27 6.48 -27.54
CA VAL A 3 -12.58 7.07 -26.39
C VAL A 3 -11.08 6.77 -26.59
N PRO A 4 -10.21 7.79 -26.72
CA PRO A 4 -8.78 7.57 -26.92
C PRO A 4 -8.19 6.75 -25.77
N GLY A 5 -7.40 5.72 -26.09
CA GLY A 5 -6.71 4.88 -25.10
C GLY A 5 -7.48 3.63 -24.63
N LEU A 6 -8.75 3.45 -25.03
CA LEU A 6 -9.52 2.24 -24.72
C LEU A 6 -9.58 1.28 -25.92
N PRO A 7 -9.65 -0.05 -25.69
CA PRO A 7 -9.90 -1.01 -26.76
C PRO A 7 -11.19 -0.69 -27.54
N PRO A 8 -11.28 -1.03 -28.84
CA PRO A 8 -12.54 -0.90 -29.56
C PRO A 8 -13.61 -1.86 -29.00
N LYS A 9 -14.88 -1.52 -29.21
CA LYS A 9 -16.03 -2.35 -28.80
C LYS A 9 -15.88 -3.78 -29.33
N GLN A 10 -15.89 -4.78 -28.45
CA GLN A 10 -15.70 -6.19 -28.81
C GLN A 10 -16.60 -7.14 -27.99
N GLY A 11 -17.42 -7.95 -28.65
CA GLY A 11 -18.40 -8.79 -27.95
C GLY A 11 -19.32 -7.98 -27.05
N LEU A 12 -19.38 -8.33 -25.76
CA LEU A 12 -20.15 -7.61 -24.73
C LEU A 12 -19.41 -6.39 -24.13
N TYR A 13 -18.13 -6.17 -24.47
CA TYR A 13 -17.36 -5.01 -24.02
C TYR A 13 -17.79 -3.75 -24.79
N ASP A 14 -18.27 -2.72 -24.09
CA ASP A 14 -18.56 -1.38 -24.64
C ASP A 14 -17.73 -0.34 -23.87
N PRO A 15 -16.78 0.37 -24.52
CA PRO A 15 -15.88 1.33 -23.88
C PRO A 15 -16.59 2.45 -23.10
N ARG A 16 -17.87 2.71 -23.41
CA ARG A 16 -18.68 3.71 -22.70
C ARG A 16 -19.03 3.32 -21.26
N PHE A 17 -18.85 2.05 -20.90
CA PHE A 17 -19.05 1.55 -19.54
C PHE A 17 -17.73 1.32 -18.80
N GLU A 18 -16.59 1.65 -19.41
CA GLU A 18 -15.31 1.64 -18.70
C GLU A 18 -15.36 2.67 -17.58
N LYS A 19 -15.08 2.23 -16.35
CA LYS A 19 -15.01 3.11 -15.19
C LYS A 19 -13.60 3.08 -14.68
N ASP A 20 -12.97 4.26 -14.68
CA ASP A 20 -11.70 4.42 -14.00
C ASP A 20 -11.92 4.26 -12.48
N GLY A 21 -10.99 3.59 -11.83
CA GLY A 21 -11.09 3.29 -10.42
C GLY A 21 -9.73 3.01 -9.84
N CYS A 22 -9.58 3.15 -8.53
CA CYS A 22 -8.32 2.86 -7.87
C CYS A 22 -7.83 1.43 -8.17
N GLY A 23 -6.52 1.29 -8.32
CA GLY A 23 -5.87 0.00 -8.44
C GLY A 23 -5.73 -0.68 -7.08
N ILE A 24 -5.95 -2.00 -7.04
CA ILE A 24 -5.62 -2.86 -5.91
C ILE A 24 -4.93 -4.13 -6.41
N GLY A 25 -4.03 -4.66 -5.60
CA GLY A 25 -3.35 -5.91 -5.86
C GLY A 25 -2.84 -6.53 -4.57
N PHE A 26 -2.53 -7.82 -4.61
CA PHE A 26 -1.96 -8.54 -3.49
C PHE A 26 -0.88 -9.50 -3.97
N VAL A 27 0.09 -9.75 -3.10
CA VAL A 27 1.17 -10.72 -3.35
C VAL A 27 1.20 -11.67 -2.18
N VAL A 28 1.18 -12.97 -2.48
CA VAL A 28 1.19 -14.03 -1.47
C VAL A 28 2.25 -15.05 -1.80
N ASN A 29 2.90 -15.57 -0.77
CA ASN A 29 3.67 -16.80 -0.87
C ASN A 29 2.76 -17.96 -0.47
N ILE A 30 2.36 -18.78 -1.44
CA ILE A 30 1.46 -19.92 -1.24
C ILE A 30 2.01 -20.98 -0.26
N LYS A 31 3.32 -21.02 -0.04
CA LYS A 31 3.98 -21.91 0.93
C LYS A 31 4.06 -21.28 2.33
N GLY A 32 3.59 -20.04 2.51
CA GLY A 32 3.61 -19.32 3.78
C GLY A 32 4.99 -18.81 4.21
N HIS A 33 6.02 -18.89 3.36
CA HIS A 33 7.36 -18.43 3.74
C HIS A 33 7.43 -16.90 3.74
N LYS A 34 7.84 -16.32 4.87
CA LYS A 34 8.08 -14.89 5.03
C LYS A 34 9.34 -14.47 4.26
N SER A 35 9.24 -13.42 3.45
CA SER A 35 10.37 -12.89 2.68
C SER A 35 10.17 -11.42 2.37
N HIS A 36 11.25 -10.64 2.43
CA HIS A 36 11.27 -9.24 1.98
C HIS A 36 10.91 -9.09 0.49
N SER A 37 11.14 -10.13 -0.32
CA SER A 37 10.79 -10.12 -1.75
C SER A 37 9.29 -9.90 -2.00
N ILE A 38 8.40 -10.31 -1.08
CA ILE A 38 6.95 -10.08 -1.19
C ILE A 38 6.64 -8.59 -1.02
N ILE A 39 7.35 -7.89 -0.13
CA ILE A 39 7.21 -6.44 0.06
C ILE A 39 7.66 -5.72 -1.20
N GLN A 40 8.82 -6.07 -1.75
CA GLN A 40 9.33 -5.50 -3.02
C GLN A 40 8.35 -5.69 -4.18
N LYS A 41 7.76 -6.89 -4.31
CA LYS A 41 6.72 -7.15 -5.30
C LYS A 41 5.45 -6.34 -5.04
N GLY A 42 5.05 -6.15 -3.78
CA GLY A 42 3.92 -5.29 -3.41
C GLY A 42 4.16 -3.83 -3.81
N LEU A 43 5.37 -3.30 -3.61
CA LEU A 43 5.75 -1.97 -4.08
C LEU A 43 5.73 -1.89 -5.61
N GLN A 44 6.27 -2.89 -6.31
CA GLN A 44 6.20 -2.95 -7.77
C GLN A 44 4.76 -2.96 -8.30
N VAL A 45 3.83 -3.60 -7.57
CA VAL A 45 2.39 -3.54 -7.91
C VAL A 45 1.88 -2.10 -7.81
N LEU A 46 2.23 -1.36 -6.76
CA LEU A 46 1.84 0.05 -6.63
C LEU A 46 2.42 0.91 -7.76
N ASP A 47 3.69 0.72 -8.11
CA ASP A 47 4.32 1.43 -9.24
C ASP A 47 3.60 1.13 -10.56
N ASN A 48 3.23 -0.13 -10.79
CA ASN A 48 2.50 -0.54 -11.98
C ASN A 48 1.08 0.03 -12.01
N LEU A 49 0.49 0.34 -10.85
CA LEU A 49 -0.85 0.94 -10.72
C LEU A 49 -0.82 2.48 -10.74
N TYR A 50 0.35 3.11 -10.89
CA TYR A 50 0.49 4.57 -10.92
C TYR A 50 -0.44 5.25 -11.94
N HIS A 51 -0.61 4.65 -13.13
CA HIS A 51 -1.50 5.15 -14.18
C HIS A 51 -2.99 5.20 -13.80
N ARG A 52 -3.38 4.59 -12.68
CA ARG A 52 -4.73 4.59 -12.10
C ARG A 52 -4.83 5.46 -10.84
N GLY A 53 -3.75 6.12 -10.47
CA GLY A 53 -3.71 7.05 -9.34
C GLY A 53 -4.23 8.41 -9.75
N ALA A 54 -5.00 9.04 -8.86
CA ALA A 54 -5.29 10.46 -8.97
C ALA A 54 -4.04 11.27 -8.57
N GLN A 55 -3.69 12.26 -9.39
CA GLN A 55 -2.54 13.13 -9.19
C GLN A 55 -3.03 14.55 -8.89
N GLY A 56 -2.33 15.24 -7.99
CA GLY A 56 -2.56 16.65 -7.68
C GLY A 56 -2.13 17.58 -8.82
N CYS A 57 -2.21 18.89 -8.57
CA CYS A 57 -1.76 19.92 -9.51
C CYS A 57 -0.23 20.04 -9.63
N ASP A 58 0.52 19.27 -8.82
CA ASP A 58 1.96 19.19 -8.82
C ASP A 58 2.43 17.73 -8.98
N PRO A 59 3.67 17.48 -9.41
CA PRO A 59 4.17 16.12 -9.66
C PRO A 59 4.50 15.31 -8.39
N CYS A 60 4.48 15.94 -7.21
CA CYS A 60 4.84 15.31 -5.94
C CYS A 60 3.62 14.86 -5.12
N THR A 61 2.41 15.34 -5.46
CA THR A 61 1.18 15.03 -4.71
C THR A 61 0.32 14.01 -5.46
N GLY A 62 -0.11 12.98 -4.75
CA GLY A 62 -1.18 12.07 -5.17
C GLY A 62 -2.17 11.84 -4.03
N ASP A 63 -3.35 11.33 -4.36
CA ASP A 63 -4.44 11.16 -3.38
C ASP A 63 -4.11 10.13 -2.29
N GLY A 64 -3.28 9.13 -2.61
CA GLY A 64 -2.73 8.20 -1.64
C GLY A 64 -2.35 6.84 -2.23
N ALA A 65 -1.37 6.21 -1.60
CA ALA A 65 -0.96 4.82 -1.85
C ALA A 65 -0.60 4.16 -0.52
N GLY A 66 -0.76 2.84 -0.42
CA GLY A 66 -0.47 2.12 0.81
C GLY A 66 -0.32 0.62 0.61
N ILE A 67 0.36 -0.02 1.54
CA ILE A 67 0.52 -1.48 1.60
C ILE A 67 0.17 -1.97 3.00
N LEU A 68 -0.64 -3.02 3.06
CA LEU A 68 -0.89 -3.76 4.29
C LEU A 68 0.02 -5.00 4.33
N LEU A 69 0.70 -5.21 5.45
CA LEU A 69 1.62 -6.32 5.66
C LEU A 69 1.44 -6.93 7.06
N GLN A 70 1.96 -8.15 7.23
CA GLN A 70 2.01 -8.81 8.53
C GLN A 70 2.95 -8.04 9.48
N VAL A 71 2.66 -8.06 10.79
CA VAL A 71 3.51 -7.43 11.81
C VAL A 71 4.98 -7.85 11.62
N PRO A 72 5.90 -6.92 11.31
CA PRO A 72 7.28 -7.25 10.97
C PRO A 72 8.10 -7.45 12.27
N HIS A 73 7.88 -8.58 12.94
CA HIS A 73 8.43 -8.86 14.28
C HIS A 73 9.94 -8.63 14.39
N GLU A 74 10.73 -9.16 13.44
CA GLU A 74 12.18 -9.00 13.50
C GLU A 74 12.65 -7.55 13.38
N PHE A 75 11.94 -6.72 12.62
CA PHE A 75 12.22 -5.29 12.52
C PHE A 75 11.87 -4.59 13.84
N LEU A 76 10.66 -4.82 14.35
CA LEU A 76 10.18 -4.19 15.58
C LEU A 76 11.01 -4.59 16.80
N ARG A 77 11.44 -5.86 16.88
CA ARG A 77 12.31 -6.36 17.94
C ARG A 77 13.66 -5.63 17.97
N ARG A 78 14.23 -5.33 16.80
CA ARG A 78 15.46 -4.54 16.70
C ARG A 78 15.22 -3.08 17.10
N ALA A 79 14.23 -2.44 16.50
CA ALA A 79 13.90 -1.04 16.79
C ALA A 79 13.54 -0.79 18.27
N ALA A 80 12.85 -1.74 18.92
CA ALA A 80 12.53 -1.67 20.34
C ALA A 80 13.80 -1.83 21.22
N ALA A 81 14.72 -2.71 20.84
CA ALA A 81 15.98 -2.88 21.55
C ALA A 81 16.84 -1.61 21.53
N ASP A 82 16.81 -0.85 20.43
CA ASP A 82 17.53 0.44 20.30
C ASP A 82 17.05 1.49 21.31
N VAL A 83 15.81 1.37 21.79
CA VAL A 83 15.23 2.22 22.86
C VAL A 83 15.10 1.49 24.20
N HIS A 84 15.87 0.40 24.38
CA HIS A 84 15.91 -0.41 25.60
C HIS A 84 14.57 -1.03 26.02
N VAL A 85 13.68 -1.29 25.05
CA VAL A 85 12.42 -2.00 25.26
C VAL A 85 12.55 -3.43 24.77
N LYS A 86 12.25 -4.40 25.65
CA LYS A 86 12.18 -5.82 25.28
C LYS A 86 10.78 -6.17 24.82
N LEU A 87 10.61 -6.49 23.54
CA LEU A 87 9.32 -6.97 23.02
C LEU A 87 9.04 -8.44 23.42
N PRO A 88 7.77 -8.79 23.69
CA PRO A 88 7.30 -10.18 23.77
C PRO A 88 7.51 -10.94 22.46
N ASN A 89 7.20 -12.25 22.45
CA ASN A 89 7.28 -13.05 21.24
C ASN A 89 6.28 -12.55 20.18
N ALA A 90 6.51 -12.92 18.92
CA ALA A 90 5.58 -12.63 17.84
C ALA A 90 4.17 -13.15 18.19
N GLY A 91 3.16 -12.27 18.13
CA GLY A 91 1.77 -12.58 18.47
C GLY A 91 1.37 -12.29 19.92
N GLU A 92 2.33 -11.99 20.80
CA GLU A 92 2.07 -11.62 22.20
C GLU A 92 1.98 -10.09 22.41
N TYR A 93 1.99 -9.31 21.34
CA TYR A 93 1.89 -7.85 21.38
C TYR A 93 1.15 -7.29 20.16
N GLY A 94 0.58 -6.09 20.31
CA GLY A 94 -0.09 -5.33 19.25
C GLY A 94 0.77 -4.18 18.73
N VAL A 95 0.47 -3.72 17.51
CA VAL A 95 1.10 -2.54 16.90
C VAL A 95 0.02 -1.57 16.47
N GLY A 96 0.18 -0.30 16.84
CA GLY A 96 -0.67 0.80 16.39
C GLY A 96 0.10 1.73 15.46
N MET A 97 -0.42 1.96 14.26
CA MET A 97 0.02 3.02 13.35
C MET A 97 -0.95 4.18 13.51
N ILE A 98 -0.50 5.30 14.09
CA ILE A 98 -1.38 6.41 14.48
C ILE A 98 -0.86 7.70 13.85
N PHE A 99 -1.77 8.46 13.23
CA PHE A 99 -1.49 9.84 12.82
C PHE A 99 -1.91 10.80 13.93
N LEU A 100 -0.95 11.57 14.44
CA LEU A 100 -1.16 12.61 15.44
C LEU A 100 -1.00 13.99 14.79
N PRO A 101 -1.61 15.05 15.36
CA PRO A 101 -1.34 16.42 14.93
C PRO A 101 0.17 16.72 14.93
N PRO A 102 0.71 17.35 13.88
CA PRO A 102 2.15 17.64 13.78
C PRO A 102 2.59 18.64 14.85
N ALA A 103 1.78 19.67 15.10
CA ALA A 103 2.00 20.66 16.15
C ALA A 103 1.80 20.03 17.54
N SER A 104 2.82 20.15 18.40
CA SER A 104 2.79 19.62 19.76
C SER A 104 1.67 20.21 20.61
N ALA A 105 1.42 21.52 20.49
CA ALA A 105 0.35 22.22 21.22
C ALA A 105 -1.06 21.73 20.87
N SER A 106 -1.23 21.06 19.73
CA SER A 106 -2.51 20.48 19.30
C SER A 106 -2.71 19.03 19.77
N ARG A 107 -1.70 18.42 20.41
CA ARG A 107 -1.81 17.12 21.08
C ARG A 107 -2.27 17.37 22.52
N LYS A 108 -3.58 17.18 22.77
CA LYS A 108 -4.18 17.29 24.11
C LYS A 108 -3.86 16.08 24.97
#